data_AF-C9ZF51-F1
#
_entry.id   AF-C9ZF51-F1
#
_cell.length_a   1.000
_cell.length_b   1.000
_cell.length_c   1.000
_cell.angle_alpha   90.00
_cell.angle_beta   90.00
_cell.angle_gamma   90.00
#
_symmetry.space_group_name_H-M   'P 1'
#
loop_
_entity.id
_entity.type
_entity.pdbx_description
1 polymer ?
#
loop_
_entity_poly.entity_id
_entity_poly.type
_entity_poly.pdbx_seq_one_letter_code
_entity_poly.pdbx_strand_id
1 'polypeptide(L)'
;MPAWQSPGRNVGVGKVLMSQARVPYLLGHTEIASLFGVERQTSQKWRTEGTLPEPDLVASGNPYWLLATVLQISGGDRQADQQRLAAYRAGIPEGYDVQAKEDLPVVLGIQEVGRVLGRDAQAVSRWRNRRRIAEADLMLSGSPLWLLETVLADAQQRQRTVVPTEVEDLRTGRRVPQKPRGRRHGASAAPPPEEPLPAARTFSAADQTAAVEFLASMLAQGYSVVIKPQR
;
A
#
# COMPACT_ATOMS: atom_id res chain seq x y z
N MET A 1 -24.16 -69.02 -19.27
CA MET A 1 -24.02 -68.16 -18.08
C MET A 1 -22.71 -67.39 -18.20
N PRO A 2 -22.71 -66.06 -18.41
CA PRO A 2 -21.50 -65.28 -18.65
C PRO A 2 -21.01 -64.63 -17.35
N ALA A 3 -19.74 -64.85 -17.00
CA ALA A 3 -19.05 -64.10 -15.95
C ALA A 3 -18.33 -62.90 -16.57
N TRP A 4 -18.86 -61.72 -16.32
CA TRP A 4 -18.25 -60.43 -16.66
C TRP A 4 -17.08 -60.15 -15.70
N GLN A 5 -15.87 -59.99 -16.23
CA GLN A 5 -14.73 -59.45 -15.50
C GLN A 5 -14.60 -57.95 -15.83
N SER A 6 -14.82 -57.10 -14.82
CA SER A 6 -14.61 -55.66 -14.89
C SER A 6 -13.12 -55.32 -14.73
N PRO A 7 -12.55 -54.43 -15.56
CA PRO A 7 -11.20 -53.91 -15.31
C PRO A 7 -11.21 -52.84 -14.22
N GLY A 8 -10.32 -53.00 -13.25
CA GLY A 8 -10.07 -52.06 -12.16
C GLY A 8 -9.58 -50.71 -12.69
N ARG A 9 -10.35 -49.66 -12.41
CA ARG A 9 -9.97 -48.27 -12.63
C ARG A 9 -9.01 -47.84 -11.51
N ASN A 10 -7.72 -47.86 -11.81
CA ASN A 10 -6.71 -47.19 -10.99
C ASN A 10 -6.80 -45.69 -11.27
N VAL A 11 -7.65 -44.98 -10.51
CA VAL A 11 -7.67 -43.52 -10.52
C VAL A 11 -6.55 -43.06 -9.60
N GLY A 12 -5.36 -42.87 -10.18
CA GLY A 12 -4.31 -42.10 -9.54
C GLY A 12 -4.87 -40.71 -9.25
N VAL A 13 -5.12 -40.43 -7.97
CA VAL A 13 -5.43 -39.09 -7.47
C VAL A 13 -4.17 -38.27 -7.70
N GLY A 14 -4.10 -37.62 -8.86
CA GLY A 14 -3.18 -36.52 -9.10
C GLY A 14 -3.49 -35.47 -8.04
N LYS A 15 -2.64 -35.43 -7.01
CA LYS A 15 -2.56 -34.32 -6.07
C LYS A 15 -2.23 -33.10 -6.94
N VAL A 16 -3.25 -32.34 -7.32
CA VAL A 16 -3.07 -31.04 -7.96
C VAL A 16 -2.33 -30.21 -6.93
N LEU A 17 -1.01 -30.15 -7.09
CA LEU A 17 -0.16 -29.14 -6.48
C LEU A 17 -0.71 -27.82 -6.99
N MET A 18 -1.60 -27.21 -6.22
CA MET A 18 -1.97 -25.82 -6.38
C MET A 18 -0.66 -25.04 -6.26
N SER A 19 -0.08 -24.65 -7.39
CA SER A 19 1.01 -23.68 -7.40
C SER A 19 0.50 -22.47 -6.63
N GLN A 20 1.08 -22.20 -5.46
CA GLN A 20 0.75 -20.98 -4.74
C GLN A 20 1.02 -19.82 -5.69
N ALA A 21 0.00 -19.00 -5.94
CA ALA A 21 0.14 -17.88 -6.85
C ALA A 21 1.20 -16.94 -6.27
N ARG A 22 2.20 -16.58 -7.09
CA ARG A 22 3.23 -15.61 -6.69
C ARG A 22 2.59 -14.26 -6.48
N VAL A 23 3.04 -13.53 -5.45
CA VAL A 23 2.38 -12.28 -5.03
C VAL A 23 3.37 -11.12 -5.01
N PRO A 24 3.06 -9.93 -5.57
CA PRO A 24 3.98 -8.81 -5.56
C PRO A 24 4.17 -8.25 -4.15
N TYR A 25 5.38 -7.80 -3.82
CA TYR A 25 5.65 -7.06 -2.59
C TYR A 25 4.97 -5.68 -2.64
N LEU A 26 3.83 -5.60 -1.97
CA LEU A 26 3.02 -4.40 -1.81
C LEU A 26 3.00 -3.93 -0.35
N LEU A 27 3.00 -2.63 -0.14
CA LEU A 27 2.97 -2.02 1.18
C LEU A 27 1.78 -1.08 1.31
N GLY A 28 1.07 -1.17 2.42
CA GLY A 28 0.22 -0.10 2.90
C GLY A 28 0.98 0.79 3.90
N HIS A 29 0.27 1.77 4.46
CA HIS A 29 0.84 2.69 5.45
C HIS A 29 1.42 2.00 6.69
N THR A 30 0.84 0.89 7.13
CA THR A 30 1.34 0.15 8.32
C THR A 30 2.67 -0.52 8.01
N GLU A 31 2.79 -1.12 6.84
CA GLU A 31 4.00 -1.79 6.38
C GLU A 31 5.12 -0.77 6.15
N ILE A 32 4.82 0.38 5.54
CA ILE A 32 5.78 1.49 5.39
C ILE A 32 6.24 1.99 6.76
N ALA A 33 5.31 2.26 7.67
CA ALA A 33 5.64 2.75 9.01
C ALA A 33 6.55 1.76 9.76
N SER A 34 6.23 0.47 9.68
CA SER A 34 7.09 -0.59 10.21
C SER A 34 8.47 -0.55 9.57
N LEU A 35 8.57 -0.53 8.24
CA LEU A 35 9.83 -0.59 7.50
C LEU A 35 10.80 0.54 7.85
N PHE A 36 10.29 1.75 8.10
CA PHE A 36 11.11 2.92 8.44
C PHE A 36 11.22 3.18 9.94
N GLY A 37 10.63 2.34 10.79
CA GLY A 37 10.65 2.56 12.24
C GLY A 37 9.91 3.82 12.69
N VAL A 38 8.89 4.24 11.95
CA VAL A 38 8.09 5.44 12.23
C VAL A 38 6.65 5.09 12.59
N GLU A 39 5.92 6.07 13.11
CA GLU A 39 4.47 5.95 13.34
C GLU A 39 3.68 5.94 12.02
N ARG A 40 2.51 5.28 12.03
CA ARG A 40 1.62 5.22 10.86
C ARG A 40 1.25 6.61 10.32
N GLN A 41 1.03 7.57 11.23
CA GLN A 41 0.69 8.95 10.87
C GLN A 41 1.82 9.64 10.08
N THR A 42 3.07 9.29 10.34
CA THR A 42 4.23 9.80 9.60
C THR A 42 4.19 9.35 8.14
N SER A 43 3.87 8.09 7.86
CA SER A 43 3.72 7.61 6.47
C SER A 43 2.55 8.29 5.72
N GLN A 44 1.48 8.68 6.44
CA GLN A 44 0.37 9.43 5.86
C GLN A 44 0.79 10.88 5.56
N LYS A 45 1.56 11.49 6.47
CA LYS A 45 2.13 12.82 6.29
C LYS A 45 3.06 12.85 5.07
N TRP A 46 3.93 11.85 4.91
CA TRP A 46 4.80 11.73 3.73
C TRP A 46 4.04 11.69 2.41
N ARG A 47 2.86 11.05 2.38
CA ARG A 47 1.99 11.07 1.20
C ARG A 47 1.50 12.49 0.90
N THR A 48 1.03 13.20 1.92
CA THR A 48 0.51 14.57 1.75
C THR A 48 1.60 15.57 1.36
N GLU A 49 2.83 15.36 1.84
CA GLU A 49 3.99 16.21 1.54
C GLU A 49 4.72 15.82 0.25
N GLY A 50 4.26 14.79 -0.46
CA GLY A 50 4.89 14.30 -1.69
C GLY A 50 6.21 13.54 -1.50
N THR A 51 6.61 13.27 -0.26
CA THR A 51 7.77 12.41 0.05
C THR A 51 7.50 10.94 -0.33
N LEU A 52 6.29 10.47 -0.08
CA LEU A 52 5.79 9.20 -0.60
C LEU A 52 4.98 9.52 -1.87
N PRO A 53 5.35 8.96 -3.04
CA PRO A 53 4.68 9.28 -4.30
C PRO A 53 3.22 8.79 -4.33
N GLU A 54 2.52 9.08 -5.42
CA GLU A 54 1.19 8.50 -5.65
C GLU A 54 1.24 6.97 -5.60
N PRO A 55 0.17 6.32 -5.10
CA PRO A 55 0.15 4.88 -4.95
C PRO A 55 0.16 4.17 -6.30
N ASP A 56 0.96 3.11 -6.38
CA ASP A 56 1.01 2.22 -7.54
C ASP A 56 -0.34 1.50 -7.75
N LEU A 57 -1.05 1.23 -6.65
CA LEU A 57 -2.34 0.55 -6.65
C LEU A 57 -3.30 1.21 -5.65
N VAL A 58 -4.56 1.38 -6.06
CA VAL A 58 -5.67 1.65 -5.13
C VAL A 58 -6.65 0.49 -5.20
N ALA A 59 -6.82 -0.20 -4.08
CA ALA A 59 -7.73 -1.34 -3.97
C ALA A 59 -8.69 -1.16 -2.79
N SER A 60 -10.00 -1.18 -3.09
CA SER A 60 -11.10 -0.86 -2.14
C SER A 60 -10.94 0.45 -1.36
N GLY A 61 -10.39 1.48 -2.00
CA GLY A 61 -10.21 2.84 -1.47
C GLY A 61 -8.94 3.00 -0.63
N ASN A 62 -8.13 1.94 -0.49
CA ASN A 62 -6.86 1.97 0.23
C ASN A 62 -5.69 2.07 -0.75
N PRO A 63 -4.72 2.95 -0.48
CA PRO A 63 -3.51 3.07 -1.29
C PRO A 63 -2.49 1.98 -0.95
N TYR A 64 -1.80 1.49 -1.97
CA TYR A 64 -0.69 0.56 -1.85
C TYR A 64 0.43 0.95 -2.81
N TRP A 65 1.65 0.72 -2.37
CA TRP A 65 2.87 0.99 -3.11
C TRP A 65 3.66 -0.29 -3.34
N LEU A 66 4.37 -0.35 -4.45
CA LEU A 66 5.42 -1.33 -4.69
C LEU A 66 6.54 -1.14 -3.67
N LEU A 67 7.16 -2.24 -3.25
CA LEU A 67 8.37 -2.17 -2.43
C LEU A 67 9.47 -1.35 -3.11
N ALA A 68 9.67 -1.52 -4.42
CA ALA A 68 10.62 -0.73 -5.20
C ALA A 68 10.34 0.78 -5.08
N THR A 69 9.09 1.20 -5.24
CA THR A 69 8.67 2.61 -5.09
C THR A 69 8.96 3.14 -3.68
N VAL A 70 8.67 2.36 -2.64
CA VAL A 70 8.91 2.78 -1.25
C VAL A 70 10.41 2.88 -0.93
N LEU A 71 11.23 1.98 -1.46
CA LEU A 71 12.68 2.00 -1.24
C LEU A 71 13.39 3.16 -1.95
N GLN A 72 12.74 3.80 -2.93
CA GLN A 72 13.24 5.01 -3.59
C GLN A 72 13.03 6.28 -2.76
N ILE A 73 12.22 6.23 -1.70
CA ILE A 73 12.06 7.36 -0.77
C ILE A 73 13.44 7.66 -0.19
N SER A 74 13.97 8.83 -0.52
CA SER A 74 15.31 9.28 -0.15
C SER A 74 15.25 10.66 0.49
N GLY A 75 16.22 10.95 1.37
CA GLY A 75 16.40 12.27 2.00
C GLY A 75 16.33 12.24 3.53
N GLY A 76 17.32 12.87 4.17
CA GLY A 76 17.49 12.91 5.63
C GLY A 76 17.81 11.53 6.22
N ASP A 77 17.34 11.27 7.44
CA ASP A 77 17.50 9.99 8.16
C ASP A 77 16.51 8.89 7.71
N ARG A 78 15.82 9.08 6.58
CA ARG A 78 14.80 8.14 6.08
C ARG A 78 15.47 6.97 5.38
N GLN A 79 15.85 5.96 6.15
CA GLN A 79 16.34 4.68 5.62
C GLN A 79 15.44 3.54 6.07
N ALA A 80 15.13 2.64 5.14
CA ALA A 80 14.46 1.40 5.47
C ALA A 80 15.37 0.53 6.35
N ASP A 81 14.83 0.05 7.46
CA ASP A 81 15.51 -0.90 8.33
C ASP A 81 15.65 -2.25 7.60
N GLN A 82 16.89 -2.66 7.36
CA GLN A 82 17.20 -3.87 6.60
C GLN A 82 16.71 -5.15 7.28
N GLN A 83 16.71 -5.20 8.61
CA GLN A 83 16.20 -6.34 9.36
C GLN A 83 14.68 -6.43 9.21
N ARG A 84 13.98 -5.29 9.27
CA ARG A 84 12.53 -5.24 9.05
C ARG A 84 12.15 -5.56 7.60
N LEU A 85 12.95 -5.12 6.64
CA LEU A 85 12.79 -5.46 5.23
C LEU A 85 12.88 -6.98 5.02
N ALA A 86 13.91 -7.60 5.57
CA ALA A 86 14.09 -9.06 5.50
C ALA A 86 12.92 -9.80 6.15
N ALA A 87 12.47 -9.34 7.33
CA ALA A 87 11.32 -9.92 8.03
C ALA A 87 10.01 -9.77 7.23
N TYR A 88 9.78 -8.61 6.62
CA TYR A 88 8.62 -8.38 5.74
C TYR A 88 8.63 -9.34 4.54
N ARG A 89 9.76 -9.48 3.84
CA ARG A 89 9.89 -10.39 2.70
C ARG A 89 9.67 -11.86 3.10
N ALA A 90 10.23 -12.27 4.24
CA ALA A 90 10.05 -13.62 4.77
C ALA A 90 8.59 -13.91 5.18
N GLY A 91 7.81 -12.88 5.53
CA GLY A 91 6.40 -12.99 5.89
C GLY A 91 5.45 -13.22 4.72
N ILE A 92 5.91 -13.09 3.47
CA ILE A 92 5.11 -13.28 2.26
C ILE A 92 5.74 -14.43 1.44
N PRO A 93 5.25 -15.68 1.60
CA PRO A 93 5.68 -16.81 0.80
C PRO A 93 5.46 -16.53 -0.69
N GLU A 94 6.39 -16.93 -1.56
CA GLU A 94 6.33 -16.70 -3.01
C GLU A 94 6.20 -15.21 -3.41
N GLY A 95 6.58 -14.32 -2.48
CA GLY A 95 6.66 -12.88 -2.72
C GLY A 95 7.69 -12.55 -3.80
N TYR A 96 7.42 -11.54 -4.63
CA TYR A 96 8.38 -11.09 -5.63
C TYR A 96 8.41 -9.57 -5.81
N ASP A 97 9.59 -9.07 -6.18
CA ASP A 97 9.76 -7.66 -6.51
C ASP A 97 9.15 -7.35 -7.88
N VAL A 98 8.32 -6.32 -7.92
CA VAL A 98 7.81 -5.70 -9.14
C VAL A 98 8.41 -4.29 -9.21
N GLN A 99 9.04 -3.98 -10.34
CA GLN A 99 9.78 -2.72 -10.51
C GLN A 99 8.90 -1.59 -11.03
N ALA A 100 7.91 -1.92 -11.86
CA ALA A 100 7.05 -0.97 -12.52
C ALA A 100 5.57 -1.29 -12.28
N LYS A 101 4.76 -0.25 -12.15
CA LYS A 101 3.32 -0.39 -11.90
C LYS A 101 2.61 -1.16 -13.02
N GLU A 102 3.12 -1.06 -14.24
CA GLU A 102 2.56 -1.70 -15.43
C GLU A 102 2.68 -3.22 -15.37
N ASP A 103 3.67 -3.73 -14.62
CA ASP A 103 3.91 -5.16 -14.40
C ASP A 103 3.14 -5.71 -13.19
N LEU A 104 2.35 -4.87 -12.50
CA LEU A 104 1.52 -5.33 -11.40
C LEU A 104 0.42 -6.26 -11.93
N PRO A 105 0.24 -7.45 -11.32
CA PRO A 105 -0.92 -8.27 -11.60
C PRO A 105 -2.18 -7.53 -11.14
N VAL A 106 -3.33 -7.97 -11.64
CA VAL A 106 -4.61 -7.40 -11.21
C VAL A 106 -4.90 -7.80 -9.76
N VAL A 107 -4.55 -6.92 -8.82
CA VAL A 107 -4.84 -7.07 -7.39
C VAL A 107 -6.18 -6.40 -7.05
N LEU A 108 -6.98 -7.08 -6.26
CA LEU A 108 -8.35 -6.72 -5.89
C LEU A 108 -8.47 -6.59 -4.37
N GLY A 109 -9.12 -5.53 -3.91
CA GLY A 109 -9.65 -5.47 -2.56
C GLY A 109 -11.07 -6.02 -2.49
N ILE A 110 -11.61 -6.09 -1.27
CA ILE A 110 -12.92 -6.70 -0.99
C ILE A 110 -14.11 -6.15 -1.80
N GLN A 111 -14.10 -4.86 -2.14
CA GLN A 111 -15.17 -4.25 -2.96
C GLN A 111 -15.09 -4.72 -4.42
N GLU A 112 -13.87 -4.85 -4.94
CA GLU A 112 -13.63 -5.32 -6.32
C GLU A 112 -13.96 -6.80 -6.43
N VAL A 113 -13.59 -7.62 -5.46
CA VAL A 113 -14.02 -9.03 -5.38
C VAL A 113 -15.54 -9.14 -5.36
N GLY A 114 -16.23 -8.24 -4.64
CA GLY A 114 -17.68 -8.18 -4.65
C GLY A 114 -18.22 -8.00 -6.07
N ARG A 115 -17.74 -6.97 -6.79
CA ARG A 115 -18.20 -6.69 -8.16
C ARG A 115 -17.91 -7.83 -9.12
N VAL A 116 -16.70 -8.39 -9.10
CA VAL A 116 -16.33 -9.55 -9.92
C VAL A 116 -17.28 -10.73 -9.69
N LEU A 117 -17.74 -10.95 -8.45
CA LEU A 117 -18.63 -12.05 -8.10
C LEU A 117 -20.13 -11.68 -8.11
N GLY A 118 -20.49 -10.48 -8.57
CA GLY A 118 -21.87 -9.99 -8.58
C GLY A 118 -22.48 -9.86 -7.18
N ARG A 119 -21.68 -9.51 -6.18
CA ARG A 119 -22.05 -9.35 -4.77
C ARG A 119 -21.55 -8.03 -4.19
N ASP A 120 -22.02 -7.70 -2.99
CA ASP A 120 -21.46 -6.60 -2.21
C ASP A 120 -20.24 -7.04 -1.38
N ALA A 121 -19.49 -6.05 -0.87
CA ALA A 121 -18.33 -6.29 -0.01
C ALA A 121 -18.69 -6.98 1.32
N GLN A 122 -19.93 -6.83 1.81
CA GLN A 122 -20.40 -7.46 3.05
C GLN A 122 -20.58 -8.98 2.87
N ALA A 123 -21.09 -9.42 1.72
CA ALA A 123 -21.18 -10.82 1.34
C ALA A 123 -19.78 -11.44 1.25
N VAL A 124 -18.83 -10.77 0.60
CA VAL A 124 -17.44 -11.23 0.52
C VAL A 124 -16.81 -11.31 1.92
N SER A 125 -17.04 -10.31 2.78
CA SER A 125 -16.56 -10.33 4.17
C SER A 125 -17.08 -11.54 4.95
N ARG A 126 -18.40 -11.81 4.85
CA ARG A 126 -19.02 -12.98 5.45
C ARG A 126 -18.46 -14.28 4.89
N TRP A 127 -18.21 -14.36 3.59
CA TRP A 127 -17.61 -15.54 2.97
C TRP A 127 -16.19 -15.78 3.45
N ARG A 128 -15.35 -14.73 3.51
CA ARG A 128 -13.99 -14.81 4.05
C ARG A 128 -13.99 -15.32 5.49
N ASN A 129 -14.81 -14.73 6.35
CA ASN A 129 -14.88 -15.13 7.76
C ASN A 129 -15.37 -16.58 7.94
N ARG A 130 -16.18 -17.09 7.01
CA ARG A 130 -16.66 -18.49 7.00
C ARG A 130 -15.81 -19.42 6.13
N ARG A 131 -14.67 -18.96 5.62
CA ARG A 131 -13.79 -19.70 4.68
C ARG A 131 -14.54 -20.28 3.47
N ARG A 132 -15.53 -19.54 3.00
CA ARG A 132 -16.34 -19.85 1.81
C ARG A 132 -15.81 -19.17 0.56
N ILE A 133 -14.68 -18.49 0.59
CA ILE A 133 -13.97 -17.95 -0.58
C ILE A 133 -12.49 -18.29 -0.39
N ALA A 134 -11.69 -18.21 -1.46
CA ALA A 134 -10.25 -18.29 -1.35
C ALA A 134 -9.71 -17.38 -0.24
N GLU A 135 -8.69 -17.87 0.47
CA GLU A 135 -7.95 -17.03 1.40
C GLU A 135 -7.33 -15.85 0.65
N ALA A 136 -7.15 -14.73 1.36
CA ALA A 136 -6.55 -13.55 0.76
C ALA A 136 -5.09 -13.82 0.45
N ASP A 137 -4.64 -13.46 -0.76
CA ASP A 137 -3.24 -13.59 -1.18
C ASP A 137 -2.32 -12.65 -0.37
N LEU A 138 -2.85 -11.50 0.09
CA LEU A 138 -2.18 -10.62 1.06
C LEU A 138 -3.14 -10.10 2.13
N MET A 139 -2.55 -9.78 3.29
CA MET A 139 -3.16 -8.96 4.32
C MET A 139 -2.27 -7.74 4.58
N LEU A 140 -2.67 -6.56 4.11
CA LEU A 140 -1.89 -5.32 4.24
C LEU A 140 -2.69 -4.27 4.98
N SER A 141 -2.10 -3.66 6.01
CA SER A 141 -2.74 -2.63 6.81
C SER A 141 -4.18 -3.00 7.26
N GLY A 142 -4.38 -4.29 7.60
CA GLY A 142 -5.67 -4.87 8.01
C GLY A 142 -6.67 -5.11 6.87
N SER A 143 -6.30 -4.90 5.62
CA SER A 143 -7.15 -5.08 4.45
C SER A 143 -6.76 -6.34 3.67
N PRO A 144 -7.73 -7.23 3.35
CA PRO A 144 -7.46 -8.38 2.53
C PRO A 144 -7.34 -7.98 1.06
N LEU A 145 -6.36 -8.54 0.37
CA LEU A 145 -6.17 -8.41 -1.07
C LEU A 145 -6.12 -9.79 -1.72
N TRP A 146 -6.67 -9.87 -2.92
CA TRP A 146 -6.64 -11.06 -3.75
C TRP A 146 -6.07 -10.74 -5.14
N LEU A 147 -5.42 -11.72 -5.75
CA LEU A 147 -5.17 -11.71 -7.19
C LEU A 147 -6.49 -12.03 -7.91
N LEU A 148 -6.73 -11.36 -9.04
CA LEU A 148 -7.89 -11.64 -9.89
C LEU A 148 -7.98 -13.14 -10.23
N GLU A 149 -6.87 -13.74 -10.62
CA GLU A 149 -6.82 -15.14 -11.00
C GLU A 149 -7.16 -16.09 -9.84
N THR A 150 -6.76 -15.76 -8.60
CA THR A 150 -7.18 -16.50 -7.39
C THR A 150 -8.70 -16.45 -7.22
N VAL A 151 -9.32 -15.29 -7.43
CA VAL A 151 -10.78 -15.12 -7.34
C VAL A 151 -11.51 -15.89 -8.43
N LEU A 152 -11.00 -15.84 -9.68
CA LEU A 152 -11.60 -16.55 -10.82
C LEU A 152 -11.50 -18.06 -10.65
N ALA A 153 -10.36 -18.58 -10.19
CA ALA A 153 -10.18 -19.99 -9.90
C ALA A 153 -11.13 -20.48 -8.80
N ASP A 154 -11.27 -19.74 -7.69
CA ASP A 154 -12.20 -20.08 -6.62
C ASP A 154 -13.66 -20.00 -7.08
N ALA A 155 -14.00 -18.99 -7.90
CA ALA A 155 -15.33 -18.86 -8.48
C ALA A 155 -15.68 -20.06 -9.36
N GLN A 156 -14.75 -20.48 -10.23
CA GLN A 156 -14.92 -21.68 -11.07
C GLN A 156 -15.07 -22.94 -10.22
N GLN A 157 -14.18 -23.17 -9.25
CA GLN A 157 -14.21 -24.34 -8.37
C GLN A 157 -15.53 -24.47 -7.60
N ARG A 158 -16.11 -23.32 -7.21
CA ARG A 158 -17.35 -23.26 -6.44
C ARG A 158 -18.58 -22.96 -7.30
N GLN A 159 -18.45 -22.98 -8.62
CA GLN A 159 -19.52 -22.73 -9.59
C GLN A 159 -20.27 -21.43 -9.33
N ARG A 160 -19.52 -20.34 -9.08
CA ARG A 160 -20.07 -19.00 -8.86
C ARG A 160 -20.19 -18.24 -10.16
N THR A 161 -21.20 -17.38 -10.21
CA THR A 161 -21.31 -16.35 -11.22
C THR A 161 -20.13 -15.38 -11.11
N VAL A 162 -19.50 -15.12 -12.26
CA VAL A 162 -18.52 -14.05 -12.46
C VAL A 162 -19.15 -13.02 -13.39
N VAL A 163 -18.96 -11.74 -13.11
CA VAL A 163 -19.40 -10.63 -13.96
C VAL A 163 -18.30 -10.36 -14.99
N PRO A 164 -18.47 -10.76 -16.27
CA PRO A 164 -17.37 -10.73 -17.24
C PRO A 164 -16.90 -9.31 -17.56
N THR A 165 -17.83 -8.34 -17.59
CA THR A 165 -17.51 -6.93 -17.86
C THR A 165 -16.58 -6.34 -16.82
N GLU A 166 -16.78 -6.65 -15.52
CA GLU A 166 -15.89 -6.19 -14.45
C GLU A 166 -14.49 -6.80 -14.56
N VAL A 167 -14.39 -8.06 -15.00
CA VAL A 167 -13.10 -8.72 -15.22
C VAL A 167 -12.32 -8.05 -16.35
N GLU A 168 -12.97 -7.77 -17.46
CA GLU A 168 -12.36 -7.09 -18.61
C GLU A 168 -11.96 -5.65 -18.29
N ASP A 169 -12.79 -4.92 -17.55
CA ASP A 169 -12.45 -3.57 -17.08
C ASP A 169 -11.20 -3.60 -16.19
N LEU A 170 -11.14 -4.52 -15.23
CA LEU A 170 -9.99 -4.66 -14.34
C LEU A 170 -8.70 -5.05 -15.09
N ARG A 171 -8.78 -5.94 -16.08
CA ARG A 171 -7.64 -6.34 -16.93
C ARG A 171 -7.13 -5.20 -17.80
N THR A 172 -8.03 -4.32 -18.23
CA THR A 172 -7.67 -3.11 -19.00
C THR A 172 -7.27 -1.93 -18.10
N GLY A 173 -7.13 -2.15 -16.79
CA GLY A 173 -6.76 -1.12 -15.81
C GLY A 173 -7.90 -0.15 -15.45
N ARG A 174 -9.10 -0.35 -16.00
CA ARG A 174 -10.28 0.46 -15.71
C ARG A 174 -10.87 0.03 -14.37
N ARG A 175 -10.77 0.92 -13.38
CA ARG A 175 -11.37 0.73 -12.05
C ARG A 175 -12.47 1.75 -11.85
N VAL A 176 -13.62 1.29 -11.36
CA VAL A 176 -14.68 2.19 -10.89
C VAL A 176 -14.10 3.15 -9.86
N PRO A 177 -14.34 4.48 -9.97
CA PRO A 177 -13.87 5.44 -8.98
C PRO A 177 -14.28 5.04 -7.57
N GLN A 178 -13.30 4.79 -6.72
CA GLN A 178 -13.52 4.43 -5.32
C GLN A 178 -13.50 5.71 -4.50
N LYS A 179 -14.56 5.96 -3.73
CA LYS A 179 -14.53 7.05 -2.75
C LYS A 179 -13.36 6.77 -1.80
N PRO A 180 -12.42 7.72 -1.60
CA PRO A 180 -11.36 7.55 -0.63
C PRO A 180 -11.97 7.22 0.73
N ARG A 181 -11.47 6.16 1.38
CA ARG A 181 -11.79 5.93 2.79
C ARG A 181 -10.98 6.91 3.62
N GLY A 182 -11.59 8.02 4.00
CA GLY A 182 -10.95 9.07 4.77
C GLY A 182 -11.58 10.43 4.54
N ARG A 183 -11.36 11.35 5.48
CA ARG A 183 -11.83 12.74 5.40
C ARG A 183 -11.32 13.36 4.08
N ARG A 184 -12.18 14.09 3.37
CA ARG A 184 -11.75 15.00 2.29
C ARG A 184 -10.63 15.87 2.85
N HIS A 185 -9.39 15.57 2.50
CA HIS A 185 -8.35 16.58 2.48
C HIS A 185 -8.71 17.42 1.27
N GLY A 186 -9.42 18.53 1.51
CA GLY A 186 -9.45 19.60 0.51
C GLY A 186 -8.01 19.87 0.10
N ALA A 187 -7.77 20.11 -1.19
CA ALA A 187 -6.46 20.39 -1.74
C ALA A 187 -5.74 21.38 -0.82
N SER A 188 -4.89 20.87 0.07
CA SER A 188 -3.89 21.69 0.70
C SER A 188 -2.95 21.91 -0.46
N ALA A 189 -2.96 23.13 -0.99
CA ALA A 189 -1.91 23.59 -1.86
C ALA A 189 -0.59 23.11 -1.26
N ALA A 190 0.23 22.47 -2.10
CA ALA A 190 1.59 22.12 -1.70
C ALA A 190 2.18 23.34 -0.97
N PRO A 191 2.75 23.17 0.24
CA PRO A 191 3.43 24.28 0.87
C PRO A 191 4.45 24.81 -0.16
N PRO A 192 4.53 26.14 -0.35
CA PRO A 192 5.55 26.70 -1.21
C PRO A 192 6.91 26.15 -0.75
N PRO A 193 7.85 25.92 -1.68
CA PRO A 193 9.17 25.38 -1.35
C PRO A 193 9.73 26.16 -0.15
N GLU A 194 10.06 25.46 0.93
CA GLU A 194 10.66 26.06 2.12
C GLU A 194 11.89 26.84 1.66
N GLU A 195 11.80 28.17 1.68
CA GLU A 195 12.98 29.01 1.61
C GLU A 195 13.92 28.56 2.74
N PRO A 196 15.20 28.29 2.44
CA PRO A 196 16.12 27.73 3.41
C PRO A 196 16.15 28.64 4.65
N LEU A 197 15.93 28.03 5.82
CA LEU A 197 15.90 28.77 7.08
C LEU A 197 17.20 29.58 7.22
N PRO A 198 17.10 30.87 7.59
CA PRO A 198 18.28 31.69 7.82
C PRO A 198 19.14 31.07 8.93
N ALA A 199 20.46 31.02 8.68
CA ALA A 199 21.41 30.41 9.61
C ALA A 199 21.36 31.09 10.99
N ALA A 200 21.51 30.29 12.05
CA ALA A 200 21.59 30.81 13.41
C ALA A 200 22.76 31.82 13.55
N ARG A 201 22.49 32.96 14.18
CA ARG A 201 23.48 34.00 14.46
C ARG A 201 23.65 34.21 15.96
N THR A 202 24.90 34.38 16.37
CA THR A 202 25.27 34.77 17.73
C THR A 202 25.65 36.25 17.73
N PHE A 203 25.15 36.99 18.71
CA PHE A 203 25.45 38.41 18.90
C PHE A 203 26.10 38.61 20.26
N SER A 204 27.08 39.51 20.35
CA SER A 204 27.66 39.95 21.61
C SER A 204 26.91 41.18 22.15
N ALA A 205 27.22 41.59 23.40
CA ALA A 205 26.64 42.81 23.98
C ALA A 205 26.98 44.08 23.16
N ALA A 206 28.08 44.07 22.40
CA ALA A 206 28.47 45.19 21.53
C ALA A 206 27.62 45.26 20.23
N ASP A 207 26.92 44.19 19.86
CA ASP A 207 26.20 44.06 18.59
C ASP A 207 24.69 44.34 18.73
N GLN A 208 24.28 45.07 19.77
CA GLN A 208 22.88 45.24 20.13
C GLN A 208 22.02 45.77 18.97
N THR A 209 22.51 46.79 18.25
CA THR A 209 21.78 47.36 17.10
C THR A 209 21.61 46.33 15.97
N ALA A 210 22.66 45.58 15.64
CA ALA A 210 22.61 44.55 14.60
C ALA A 210 21.71 43.37 15.00
N ALA A 211 21.68 43.01 16.28
CA ALA A 211 20.78 41.98 16.81
C ALA A 211 19.30 42.39 16.67
N VAL A 212 18.98 43.65 16.96
CA VAL A 212 17.62 44.19 16.84
C VAL A 212 17.17 44.24 15.37
N GLU A 213 18.03 44.68 14.46
CA GLU A 213 17.73 44.72 13.03
C GLU A 213 17.52 43.31 12.45
N PHE A 214 18.34 42.35 12.85
CA PHE A 214 18.17 40.95 12.45
C PHE A 214 16.86 40.37 12.96
N LEU A 215 16.52 40.56 14.23
CA LEU A 215 15.25 40.10 14.80
C LEU A 215 14.04 40.71 14.10
N ALA A 216 14.08 42.01 13.82
CA ALA A 216 13.01 42.71 13.09
C ALA A 216 12.83 42.14 11.67
N SER A 217 13.95 41.84 10.99
CA SER A 217 13.93 41.21 9.66
C SER A 217 13.31 39.81 9.68
N MET A 218 13.66 38.98 10.68
CA MET A 218 13.11 37.61 10.80
C MET A 218 11.62 37.61 11.08
N LEU A 219 11.14 38.51 11.96
CA LEU A 219 9.71 38.64 12.25
C LEU A 219 8.93 39.19 11.06
N ALA A 220 9.48 40.13 10.29
CA ALA A 220 8.86 40.66 9.08
C ALA A 220 8.72 39.61 7.97
N GLN A 221 9.61 38.62 7.93
CA GLN A 221 9.54 37.47 7.03
C GLN A 221 8.61 36.35 7.56
N GLY A 222 7.98 36.55 8.71
CA GLY A 222 7.02 35.61 9.29
C GLY A 222 7.66 34.46 10.07
N TYR A 223 8.96 34.50 10.34
CA TYR A 223 9.64 33.50 11.16
C TYR A 223 9.40 33.72 12.66
N SER A 224 9.33 32.63 13.42
CA SER A 224 9.41 32.66 14.88
C SER A 224 10.86 32.51 15.33
N VAL A 225 11.31 33.32 16.29
CA VAL A 225 12.71 33.34 16.75
C VAL A 225 12.82 32.84 18.20
N VAL A 226 13.81 31.98 18.47
CA VAL A 226 14.16 31.53 19.82
C VAL A 226 15.52 32.11 20.20
N ILE A 227 15.57 32.90 21.28
CA ILE A 227 16.80 33.48 21.82
C ILE A 227 17.33 32.57 22.93
N LYS A 228 18.57 32.08 22.81
CA LYS A 228 19.25 31.30 23.83
C LYS A 228 20.44 32.09 24.37
N PRO A 229 20.50 32.41 25.67
CA PRO A 229 21.70 33.01 26.25
C PRO A 229 22.84 32.00 26.25
N GLN A 230 23.98 32.37 25.67
CA GLN A 230 25.25 31.65 25.87
C GLN A 230 25.96 32.26 27.07
N ARG A 231 26.33 31.40 28.03
CA ARG A 231 27.14 31.76 29.20
C ARG A 231 28.61 31.58 28.90
#